data_AF-A0A9D1NV51-F1
#
_entry.id   AF-A0A9D1NV51-F1
#
_cell.length_a   1.000
_cell.length_b   1.000
_cell.length_c   1.000
_cell.angle_alpha   90.00
_cell.angle_beta   90.00
_cell.angle_gamma   90.00
#
_symmetry.space_group_name_H-M   'P 1'
#
loop_
_entity.id
_entity.type
_entity.pdbx_description
1 polymer ?
#
loop_
_entity_poly.entity_id
_entity_poly.type
_entity_poly.pdbx_seq_one_letter_code
_entity_poly.pdbx_strand_id
1 'polypeptide(L)'
;MKQYFAFQWHITDDCDQRCKHCYIFSEDNCKKLDSMTWEQMKDTFYNCLDFCRVYDRLPYFYITGGDPILHPDFWRLLELMKEKEIPFTILGNPFHLSDQVCRRLKDYGCQKYQLSLDGMRETHDWFRKPGSFDITLEKIGCIRRAGIRSVIMTTVSGTNIDQVPDIIDAVVEAGADVFAFARYCPTSEEKDVGIEPLRYRQLLADCDKKFKEYEAAGCRTYFSKKDHLWTLYEYETGAFQIPTDAREGMIYGGCNCGNCHLTILPNGDIYACRRVQNSRVGNVFTDRLADVWVCQMEQYRDYTKFEKCSRCELLAWCRGCPAVASGRDGNFYAADPQCWKEIDVHE
;
A
#
# COMPACT_ATOMS: atom_id res chain seq x y z
N MET A 1 -14.54 -2.33 19.82
CA MET A 1 -14.38 -1.18 18.89
C MET A 1 -14.55 -1.71 17.48
N LYS A 2 -15.39 -1.10 16.66
CA LYS A 2 -15.69 -1.58 15.30
C LYS A 2 -14.44 -1.42 14.42
N GLN A 3 -13.99 -2.50 13.79
CA GLN A 3 -12.80 -2.48 12.93
C GLN A 3 -13.14 -1.83 11.58
N TYR A 4 -12.21 -1.08 11.00
CA TYR A 4 -12.39 -0.52 9.66
C TYR A 4 -12.16 -1.56 8.56
N PHE A 5 -12.63 -1.25 7.36
CA PHE A 5 -12.31 -1.95 6.13
C PHE A 5 -11.75 -0.95 5.11
N ALA A 6 -10.61 -1.29 4.50
CA ALA A 6 -9.91 -0.40 3.58
C ALA A 6 -10.33 -0.62 2.13
N PHE A 7 -10.84 0.42 1.49
CA PHE A 7 -11.04 0.43 0.04
C PHE A 7 -9.94 1.26 -0.60
N GLN A 8 -9.04 0.62 -1.34
CA GLN A 8 -8.16 1.34 -2.25
C GLN A 8 -8.96 1.64 -3.51
N TRP A 9 -9.30 2.90 -3.74
CA TRP A 9 -10.26 3.27 -4.76
C TRP A 9 -9.62 4.22 -5.78
N HIS A 10 -9.45 3.70 -6.98
CA HIS A 10 -8.99 4.44 -8.14
C HIS A 10 -10.20 5.01 -8.85
N ILE A 11 -10.27 6.33 -8.94
CA ILE A 11 -11.38 7.04 -9.58
C ILE A 11 -11.06 7.46 -11.03
N THR A 12 -9.78 7.52 -11.38
CA THR A 12 -9.26 7.83 -12.73
C THR A 12 -7.88 7.22 -12.94
N ASP A 13 -7.53 6.92 -14.18
CA ASP A 13 -6.16 6.62 -14.61
C ASP A 13 -5.36 7.89 -14.98
N ASP A 14 -6.02 9.05 -15.09
CA ASP A 14 -5.38 10.31 -15.44
C ASP A 14 -4.32 10.69 -14.42
N CYS A 15 -3.11 10.94 -14.90
CA CYS A 15 -1.97 11.38 -14.11
C CYS A 15 -1.15 12.36 -14.94
N ASP A 16 -0.54 13.36 -14.30
CA ASP A 16 0.41 14.28 -14.94
C ASP A 16 1.88 13.78 -14.83
N GLN A 17 2.08 12.58 -14.28
CA GLN A 17 3.36 11.85 -14.27
C GLN A 17 3.31 10.58 -15.13
N ARG A 18 4.49 10.12 -15.54
CA ARG A 18 4.71 8.87 -16.29
C ARG A 18 5.86 8.09 -15.65
N CYS A 19 5.67 7.69 -14.39
CA CYS A 19 6.72 6.99 -13.65
C CYS A 19 7.04 5.64 -14.29
N LYS A 20 8.32 5.29 -14.33
CA LYS A 20 8.83 4.06 -14.97
C LYS A 20 8.25 2.78 -14.37
N HIS A 21 8.00 2.78 -13.05
CA HIS A 21 7.43 1.64 -12.33
C HIS A 21 5.89 1.68 -12.23
N CYS A 22 5.24 2.63 -12.90
CA CYS A 22 3.80 2.83 -12.74
C CYS A 22 3.02 1.72 -13.43
N TYR A 23 2.45 0.81 -12.66
CA TYR A 23 1.57 -0.27 -13.14
C TYR A 23 0.37 0.17 -14.01
N ILE A 24 -0.01 1.46 -14.02
CA ILE A 24 -1.03 1.98 -14.95
C ILE A 24 -0.43 2.14 -16.35
N PHE A 25 0.80 2.65 -16.46
CA PHE A 25 1.41 3.04 -17.74
C PHE A 25 2.58 2.15 -18.19
N SER A 26 3.16 1.32 -17.31
CA SER A 26 4.46 0.67 -17.51
C SER A 26 4.44 -0.61 -18.36
N GLU A 27 3.35 -0.92 -19.07
CA GLU A 27 3.24 -2.17 -19.86
C GLU A 27 2.36 -2.00 -21.13
N ASP A 28 2.35 -0.81 -21.74
CA ASP A 28 1.54 -0.51 -22.96
C ASP A 28 0.02 -0.78 -22.82
N ASN A 29 -0.45 -0.99 -21.58
CA ASN A 29 -1.83 -1.38 -21.25
C ASN A 29 -2.86 -0.24 -21.41
N CYS A 30 -2.43 1.01 -21.59
CA CYS A 30 -3.33 2.16 -21.72
C CYS A 30 -3.49 2.63 -23.17
N LYS A 31 -4.25 1.90 -23.99
CA LYS A 31 -4.80 2.48 -25.24
C LYS A 31 -5.90 3.52 -24.99
N LYS A 32 -6.54 3.46 -23.81
CA LYS A 32 -7.57 4.40 -23.34
C LYS A 32 -7.46 4.51 -21.81
N LEU A 33 -7.46 5.73 -21.29
CA LEU A 33 -7.52 5.99 -19.85
C LEU A 33 -8.98 5.88 -19.40
N ASP A 34 -9.22 5.16 -18.31
CA ASP A 34 -10.54 5.06 -17.72
C ASP A 34 -10.70 6.09 -16.60
N SER A 35 -11.89 6.69 -16.52
CA SER A 35 -12.30 7.59 -15.46
C SER A 35 -13.74 7.30 -15.13
N MET A 36 -14.06 7.20 -13.85
CA MET A 36 -15.44 6.97 -13.43
C MET A 36 -16.31 8.19 -13.76
N THR A 37 -17.55 7.97 -14.17
CA THR A 37 -18.55 9.04 -14.16
C THR A 37 -18.96 9.36 -12.71
N TRP A 38 -19.59 10.51 -12.49
CA TRP A 38 -20.18 10.82 -11.18
C TRP A 38 -21.14 9.72 -10.69
N GLU A 39 -21.99 9.18 -11.57
CA GLU A 39 -22.94 8.13 -11.19
C GLU A 39 -22.22 6.85 -10.78
N GLN A 40 -21.22 6.42 -11.55
CA GLN A 40 -20.38 5.28 -11.20
C GLN A 40 -19.69 5.47 -9.85
N MET A 41 -19.15 6.66 -9.56
CA MET A 41 -18.53 6.93 -8.27
C MET A 41 -19.53 6.88 -7.11
N LYS A 42 -20.68 7.51 -7.28
CA LYS A 42 -21.75 7.55 -6.27
C LYS A 42 -22.25 6.14 -5.97
N ASP A 43 -22.52 5.32 -6.99
CA ASP A 43 -23.02 3.97 -6.82
C ASP A 43 -21.96 3.05 -6.19
N THR A 44 -20.69 3.19 -6.61
CA THR A 44 -19.55 2.50 -5.99
C THR A 44 -19.42 2.84 -4.50
N PHE A 45 -19.53 4.12 -4.15
CA PHE A 45 -19.48 4.58 -2.77
C PHE A 45 -20.57 3.93 -1.92
N TYR A 46 -21.83 3.95 -2.38
CA TYR A 46 -22.94 3.33 -1.64
C TYR A 46 -22.83 1.80 -1.58
N ASN A 47 -22.28 1.13 -2.60
CA ASN A 47 -21.96 -0.30 -2.57
C ASN A 47 -20.91 -0.61 -1.48
N CYS A 48 -19.89 0.23 -1.33
CA CYS A 48 -18.90 0.11 -0.24
C CYS A 48 -19.53 0.32 1.16
N LEU A 49 -20.50 1.23 1.28
CA LEU A 49 -21.23 1.44 2.53
C LEU A 49 -22.13 0.25 2.86
N ASP A 50 -22.81 -0.33 1.87
CA ASP A 50 -23.60 -1.54 2.04
C ASP A 50 -22.72 -2.70 2.54
N PHE A 51 -21.56 -2.92 1.91
CA PHE A 51 -20.57 -3.88 2.38
C PHE A 51 -20.23 -3.68 3.87
N CYS A 52 -19.91 -2.43 4.25
CA CYS A 52 -19.53 -2.11 5.62
C CYS A 52 -20.68 -2.33 6.61
N ARG A 53 -21.92 -2.06 6.18
CA ARG A 53 -23.12 -2.33 6.96
C ARG A 53 -23.33 -3.83 7.16
N VAL A 54 -23.20 -4.63 6.09
CA VAL A 54 -23.40 -6.09 6.13
C VAL A 54 -22.40 -6.78 7.05
N TYR A 55 -21.12 -6.41 6.98
CA TYR A 55 -20.05 -7.06 7.75
C TYR A 55 -19.64 -6.32 9.03
N ASP A 56 -20.47 -5.39 9.49
CA ASP A 56 -20.22 -4.55 10.66
C ASP A 56 -18.79 -3.96 10.68
N ARG A 57 -18.43 -3.26 9.59
CA ARG A 57 -17.15 -2.53 9.44
C ARG A 57 -17.33 -1.02 9.35
N LEU A 58 -16.29 -0.26 9.70
CA LEU A 58 -16.21 1.16 9.40
C LEU A 58 -15.58 1.36 8.01
N PRO A 59 -16.18 2.14 7.10
CA PRO A 59 -15.58 2.41 5.80
C PRO A 59 -14.34 3.30 5.95
N TYR A 60 -13.26 2.96 5.26
CA TYR A 60 -12.07 3.82 5.15
C TYR A 60 -11.54 3.80 3.73
N PHE A 61 -11.52 4.97 3.07
CA PHE A 61 -11.14 5.07 1.67
C PHE A 61 -9.70 5.57 1.52
N TYR A 62 -8.92 4.87 0.69
CA TYR A 62 -7.67 5.33 0.14
C TYR A 62 -7.94 5.74 -1.30
N ILE A 63 -8.24 7.02 -1.51
CA ILE A 63 -8.53 7.57 -2.84
C ILE A 63 -7.23 7.79 -3.59
N THR A 64 -7.17 7.23 -4.78
CA THR A 64 -5.98 7.17 -5.62
C THR A 64 -6.40 7.11 -7.09
N GLY A 65 -5.46 6.76 -7.96
CA GLY A 65 -5.66 6.42 -9.36
C GLY A 65 -4.34 6.55 -10.08
N GLY A 66 -4.38 7.24 -11.21
CA GLY A 66 -3.35 8.23 -11.50
C GLY A 66 -3.26 9.28 -10.37
N ASP A 67 -3.48 10.56 -10.67
CA ASP A 67 -3.69 11.58 -9.63
C ASP A 67 -5.19 11.88 -9.44
N PRO A 68 -5.79 11.52 -8.30
CA PRO A 68 -7.23 11.70 -8.09
C PRO A 68 -7.68 13.17 -8.12
N ILE A 69 -6.79 14.14 -7.85
CA ILE A 69 -7.13 15.57 -7.85
C ILE A 69 -7.49 16.05 -9.27
N LEU A 70 -7.01 15.38 -10.31
CA LEU A 70 -7.29 15.70 -11.71
C LEU A 70 -8.72 15.35 -12.12
N HIS A 71 -9.42 14.48 -11.38
CA HIS A 71 -10.77 14.09 -11.71
C HIS A 71 -11.75 15.30 -11.54
N PRO A 72 -12.61 15.63 -12.54
CA PRO A 72 -13.49 16.81 -12.48
C PRO A 72 -14.46 16.79 -11.29
N ASP A 73 -14.99 15.62 -10.95
CA ASP A 73 -15.86 15.42 -9.78
C ASP A 73 -15.10 15.06 -8.48
N PHE A 74 -13.76 15.20 -8.41
CA PHE A 74 -12.97 14.85 -7.20
C PHE A 74 -13.51 15.54 -5.94
N TRP A 75 -13.67 16.86 -5.99
CA TRP A 75 -14.17 17.64 -4.85
C TRP A 75 -15.62 17.31 -4.49
N ARG A 76 -16.43 16.94 -5.49
CA ARG A 76 -17.83 16.53 -5.29
C ARG A 76 -17.91 15.18 -4.57
N LEU A 77 -16.99 14.25 -4.87
CA LEU A 77 -16.85 13.00 -4.12
C LEU A 77 -16.45 13.26 -2.66
N LEU A 78 -15.50 14.18 -2.42
CA LEU A 78 -15.08 14.52 -1.06
C LEU A 78 -16.20 15.19 -0.26
N GLU A 79 -17.05 16.00 -0.90
CA GLU A 79 -18.26 16.55 -0.29
C GLU A 79 -19.21 15.44 0.16
N LEU A 80 -19.49 14.46 -0.69
CA LEU A 80 -20.30 13.29 -0.35
C LEU A 80 -19.70 12.50 0.84
N MET A 81 -18.38 12.32 0.88
CA MET A 81 -17.71 11.65 2.02
C MET A 81 -17.86 12.44 3.31
N LYS A 82 -17.71 13.78 3.26
CA LYS A 82 -17.90 14.67 4.40
C LYS A 82 -19.33 14.63 4.94
N GLU A 83 -20.33 14.66 4.06
CA GLU A 83 -21.75 14.57 4.43
C GLU A 83 -22.08 13.27 5.19
N LYS A 84 -21.35 12.18 4.89
CA LYS A 84 -21.47 10.89 5.58
C LYS A 84 -20.50 10.72 6.74
N GLU A 85 -19.73 11.76 7.06
CA GLU A 85 -18.72 11.78 8.13
C GLU A 85 -17.64 10.68 7.95
N ILE A 86 -17.31 10.34 6.71
CA ILE A 86 -16.35 9.28 6.39
C ILE A 86 -14.96 9.89 6.15
N PRO A 87 -13.96 9.57 7.00
CA PRO A 87 -12.61 10.01 6.76
C PRO A 87 -11.95 9.23 5.61
N PHE A 88 -10.96 9.84 4.98
CA PHE A 88 -10.22 9.22 3.89
C PHE A 88 -8.73 9.58 3.93
N THR A 89 -7.97 8.85 3.13
CA THR A 89 -6.56 9.11 2.82
C THR A 89 -6.44 9.35 1.31
N ILE A 90 -5.60 10.30 0.91
CA ILE A 90 -5.19 10.45 -0.50
C ILE A 90 -3.86 9.74 -0.70
N LEU A 91 -3.77 8.92 -1.74
CA LEU A 91 -2.51 8.49 -2.33
C LEU A 91 -2.37 9.28 -3.63
N GLY A 92 -1.40 10.20 -3.66
CA GLY A 92 -1.33 11.16 -4.75
C GLY A 92 0.07 11.71 -4.91
N ASN A 93 0.17 12.75 -5.73
CA ASN A 93 1.43 13.31 -6.13
C ASN A 93 1.58 14.78 -5.65
N PRO A 94 2.82 15.30 -5.58
CA PRO A 94 3.07 16.58 -4.91
C PRO A 94 2.65 17.81 -5.73
N PHE A 95 2.45 17.69 -7.05
CA PHE A 95 2.44 18.84 -7.96
C PHE A 95 1.20 19.73 -7.82
N HIS A 96 0.08 19.18 -7.37
CA HIS A 96 -1.17 19.92 -7.18
C HIS A 96 -1.36 20.42 -5.73
N LEU A 97 -0.35 20.25 -4.86
CA LEU A 97 -0.45 20.64 -3.46
C LEU A 97 -0.02 22.09 -3.24
N SER A 98 -0.93 22.85 -2.65
CA SER A 98 -0.71 24.17 -2.09
C SER A 98 -1.33 24.24 -0.70
N ASP A 99 -0.99 25.26 0.11
CA ASP A 99 -1.62 25.45 1.42
C ASP A 99 -3.14 25.60 1.34
N GLN A 100 -3.68 26.12 0.23
CA GLN A 100 -5.11 26.22 0.00
C GLN A 100 -5.73 24.85 -0.30
N VAL A 101 -5.09 24.05 -1.17
CA VAL A 101 -5.54 22.70 -1.50
C VAL A 101 -5.50 21.80 -0.27
N CYS A 102 -4.41 21.82 0.49
CA CYS A 102 -4.28 21.02 1.72
C CYS A 102 -5.31 21.40 2.78
N ARG A 103 -5.60 22.70 2.99
CA ARG A 103 -6.68 23.14 3.88
C ARG A 103 -8.04 22.65 3.41
N ARG A 104 -8.34 22.76 2.12
CA ARG A 104 -9.59 22.25 1.55
C ARG A 104 -9.73 20.74 1.73
N LEU A 105 -8.66 19.98 1.50
CA LEU A 105 -8.63 18.52 1.77
C LEU A 105 -8.92 18.21 3.24
N LYS A 106 -8.32 18.98 4.17
CA LYS A 106 -8.57 18.81 5.61
C LYS A 106 -10.04 19.05 5.95
N ASP A 107 -10.63 20.11 5.41
CA ASP A 107 -12.02 20.49 5.65
C ASP A 107 -13.03 19.43 5.17
N TYR A 108 -12.66 18.61 4.18
CA TYR A 108 -13.45 17.47 3.73
C TYR A 108 -13.23 16.18 4.53
N GLY A 109 -12.28 16.15 5.46
CA GLY A 109 -12.02 14.97 6.30
C GLY A 109 -10.80 14.13 5.88
N CYS A 110 -9.90 14.67 5.05
CA CYS A 110 -8.64 14.02 4.74
C CYS A 110 -7.79 13.87 6.02
N GLN A 111 -7.41 12.63 6.35
CA GLN A 111 -6.61 12.33 7.54
C GLN A 111 -5.13 12.17 7.23
N LYS A 112 -4.81 11.62 6.04
CA LYS A 112 -3.45 11.35 5.60
C LYS A 112 -3.30 11.69 4.13
N TYR A 113 -2.14 12.18 3.75
CA TYR A 113 -1.72 12.31 2.36
C TYR A 113 -0.42 11.54 2.18
N GLN A 114 -0.44 10.51 1.34
CA GLN A 114 0.71 9.70 1.04
C GLN A 114 1.40 10.19 -0.22
N LEU A 115 2.65 10.61 -0.07
CA LEU A 115 3.59 10.89 -1.16
C LEU A 115 4.55 9.72 -1.31
N SER A 116 5.21 9.65 -2.46
CA SER A 116 6.22 8.62 -2.71
C SER A 116 7.60 9.22 -2.82
N LEU A 117 8.60 8.52 -2.30
CA LEU A 117 10.02 8.87 -2.45
C LEU A 117 10.78 7.56 -2.69
N ASP A 118 11.31 7.38 -3.90
CA ASP A 118 11.79 6.08 -4.42
C ASP A 118 13.30 6.06 -4.66
N GLY A 119 14.03 6.96 -4.02
CA GLY A 119 15.47 7.14 -4.20
C GLY A 119 15.90 8.50 -3.69
N MET A 120 17.21 8.71 -3.65
CA MET A 120 17.77 10.06 -3.58
C MET A 120 17.51 10.79 -4.91
N ARG A 121 17.70 12.11 -4.89
CA ARG A 121 17.34 13.06 -5.96
C ARG A 121 17.38 12.49 -7.38
N GLU A 122 18.55 12.08 -7.85
CA GLU A 122 18.73 11.60 -9.22
C GLU A 122 17.90 10.33 -9.52
N THR A 123 17.93 9.35 -8.62
CA THR A 123 17.21 8.08 -8.76
C THR A 123 15.70 8.29 -8.70
N HIS A 124 15.21 9.13 -7.77
CA HIS A 124 13.79 9.42 -7.66
C HIS A 124 13.26 10.17 -8.88
N ASP A 125 13.98 11.19 -9.34
CA ASP A 125 13.62 11.96 -10.53
C ASP A 125 13.68 11.10 -11.80
N TRP A 126 14.63 10.16 -11.89
CA TRP A 126 14.71 9.17 -12.96
C TRP A 126 13.53 8.19 -12.98
N PHE A 127 13.11 7.69 -11.82
CA PHE A 127 11.91 6.84 -11.71
C PHE A 127 10.64 7.60 -12.08
N ARG A 128 10.59 8.90 -11.77
CA ARG A 128 9.39 9.72 -11.87
C ARG A 128 9.56 10.81 -12.91
N LYS A 129 9.73 12.05 -12.46
CA LYS A 129 9.87 13.26 -13.27
C LYS A 129 10.95 14.15 -12.64
N PRO A 130 11.78 14.85 -13.44
CA PRO A 130 12.72 15.84 -12.92
C PRO A 130 12.05 16.85 -11.97
N GLY A 131 12.70 17.11 -10.83
CA GLY A 131 12.21 17.99 -9.77
C GLY A 131 11.22 17.34 -8.79
N SER A 132 10.88 16.05 -8.96
CA SER A 132 9.93 15.35 -8.07
C SER A 132 10.47 15.19 -6.65
N PHE A 133 11.79 15.06 -6.49
CA PHE A 133 12.41 14.86 -5.18
C PHE A 133 12.20 16.09 -4.29
N ASP A 134 12.60 17.27 -4.78
CA ASP A 134 12.49 18.52 -4.01
C ASP A 134 11.05 18.86 -3.68
N ILE A 135 10.18 18.82 -4.70
CA ILE A 135 8.78 19.18 -4.49
C ILE A 135 8.11 18.20 -3.52
N THR A 136 8.44 16.91 -3.55
CA THR A 136 7.93 15.93 -2.58
C THR A 136 8.30 16.32 -1.15
N LEU A 137 9.57 16.65 -0.90
CA LEU A 137 10.02 17.08 0.42
C LEU A 137 9.41 18.42 0.83
N GLU A 138 9.31 19.38 -0.08
CA GLU A 138 8.68 20.69 0.16
C GLU A 138 7.21 20.54 0.60
N LYS A 139 6.44 19.67 -0.08
CA LYS A 139 5.00 19.52 0.18
C LYS A 139 4.67 18.81 1.48
N ILE A 140 5.63 18.13 2.12
CA ILE A 140 5.47 17.62 3.50
C ILE A 140 5.06 18.77 4.43
N GLY A 141 5.69 19.94 4.31
CA GLY A 141 5.36 21.13 5.08
C GLY A 141 3.93 21.64 4.83
N CYS A 142 3.49 21.68 3.57
CA CYS A 142 2.12 22.08 3.19
C CYS A 142 1.05 21.18 3.82
N ILE A 143 1.24 19.85 3.71
CA ILE A 143 0.33 18.84 4.26
C ILE A 143 0.20 19.01 5.77
N ARG A 144 1.34 19.17 6.46
CA ARG A 144 1.39 19.31 7.91
C ARG A 144 0.76 20.60 8.43
N ARG A 145 1.01 21.75 7.77
CA ARG A 145 0.39 23.02 8.16
C ARG A 145 -1.13 22.98 8.10
N ALA A 146 -1.70 22.16 7.23
CA ALA A 146 -3.14 21.92 7.17
C ALA A 146 -3.66 20.92 8.24
N GLY A 147 -2.79 20.35 9.07
CA GLY A 147 -3.19 19.34 10.07
C GLY A 147 -3.53 17.97 9.47
N ILE A 148 -3.01 17.66 8.28
CA ILE A 148 -3.07 16.34 7.65
C ILE A 148 -1.76 15.60 7.97
N ARG A 149 -1.81 14.29 8.19
CA ARG A 149 -0.59 13.48 8.36
C ARG A 149 0.08 13.22 7.02
N SER A 150 1.30 13.69 6.88
CA SER A 150 2.19 13.39 5.75
C SER A 150 2.77 11.97 5.89
N VAL A 151 2.56 11.14 4.87
CA VAL A 151 3.08 9.77 4.83
C VAL A 151 4.01 9.66 3.64
N ILE A 152 5.22 9.18 3.84
CA ILE A 152 6.14 8.84 2.76
C ILE A 152 6.16 7.32 2.60
N MET A 153 5.93 6.87 1.37
CA MET A 153 6.02 5.47 0.97
C MET A 153 7.13 5.30 -0.08
N THR A 154 8.10 4.44 0.22
CA THR A 154 9.15 4.06 -0.74
C THR A 154 8.84 2.69 -1.36
N THR A 155 8.96 2.60 -2.69
CA THR A 155 8.94 1.31 -3.39
C THR A 155 10.38 0.82 -3.54
N VAL A 156 10.75 -0.22 -2.79
CA VAL A 156 12.13 -0.75 -2.76
C VAL A 156 12.34 -1.74 -3.89
N SER A 157 13.38 -1.54 -4.68
CA SER A 157 13.86 -2.46 -5.73
C SER A 157 15.37 -2.62 -5.65
N GLY A 158 15.94 -3.53 -6.43
CA GLY A 158 17.39 -3.66 -6.56
C GLY A 158 18.10 -2.35 -6.98
N THR A 159 17.39 -1.43 -7.64
CA THR A 159 17.93 -0.15 -8.11
C THR A 159 18.16 0.86 -6.98
N ASN A 160 17.30 0.89 -5.96
CA ASN A 160 17.31 1.93 -4.93
C ASN A 160 17.56 1.42 -3.51
N ILE A 161 17.71 0.11 -3.32
CA ILE A 161 17.83 -0.50 -1.99
C ILE A 161 18.93 0.13 -1.15
N ASP A 162 20.09 0.44 -1.74
CA ASP A 162 21.23 1.01 -1.03
C ASP A 162 21.00 2.48 -0.63
N GLN A 163 20.00 3.15 -1.20
CA GLN A 163 19.63 4.54 -0.90
C GLN A 163 18.54 4.65 0.17
N VAL A 164 17.86 3.55 0.54
CA VAL A 164 16.76 3.58 1.51
C VAL A 164 17.17 4.18 2.87
N PRO A 165 18.36 3.87 3.42
CA PRO A 165 18.82 4.56 4.63
C PRO A 165 18.94 6.08 4.49
N ASP A 166 19.36 6.59 3.34
CA ASP A 166 19.49 8.04 3.11
C ASP A 166 18.12 8.70 2.90
N ILE A 167 17.17 7.98 2.31
CA ILE A 167 15.78 8.42 2.23
C ILE A 167 15.20 8.64 3.63
N ILE A 168 15.51 7.75 4.60
CA ILE A 168 15.06 7.90 5.99
C ILE A 168 15.54 9.24 6.57
N ASP A 169 16.79 9.62 6.33
CA ASP A 169 17.32 10.91 6.81
C ASP A 169 16.58 12.08 6.18
N ALA A 170 16.43 12.05 4.84
CA ALA A 170 15.76 13.10 4.10
C ALA A 170 14.31 13.33 4.54
N VAL A 171 13.55 12.26 4.80
CA VAL A 171 12.15 12.38 5.24
C VAL A 171 12.04 12.83 6.70
N VAL A 172 13.00 12.46 7.55
CA VAL A 172 13.08 12.94 8.92
C VAL A 172 13.42 14.43 8.95
N GLU A 173 14.41 14.86 8.17
CA GLU A 173 14.81 16.26 8.04
C GLU A 173 13.65 17.13 7.50
N ALA A 174 12.96 16.66 6.47
CA ALA A 174 11.77 17.35 5.94
C ALA A 174 10.57 17.28 6.90
N GLY A 175 10.66 16.48 7.96
CA GLY A 175 9.67 16.37 9.01
C GLY A 175 8.39 15.66 8.57
N ALA A 176 8.50 14.53 7.87
CA ALA A 176 7.36 13.64 7.62
C ALA A 176 6.70 13.19 8.94
N ASP A 177 5.42 12.81 8.91
CA ASP A 177 4.77 12.22 10.10
C ASP A 177 4.94 10.70 10.13
N VAL A 178 4.95 10.06 8.96
CA VAL A 178 5.11 8.60 8.83
C VAL A 178 6.05 8.28 7.67
N PHE A 179 6.99 7.36 7.90
CA PHE A 179 7.75 6.72 6.83
C PHE A 179 7.43 5.22 6.80
N ALA A 180 7.26 4.68 5.61
CA ALA A 180 7.12 3.25 5.37
C ALA A 180 7.73 2.90 4.02
N PHE A 181 8.04 1.63 3.83
CA PHE A 181 8.37 1.12 2.50
C PHE A 181 7.64 -0.18 2.22
N ALA A 182 7.56 -0.52 0.94
CA ALA A 182 7.11 -1.80 0.44
C ALA A 182 8.03 -2.23 -0.70
N ARG A 183 8.20 -3.53 -0.89
CA ARG A 183 8.96 -4.06 -2.03
C ARG A 183 8.21 -3.83 -3.34
N TYR A 184 8.98 -3.59 -4.40
CA TYR A 184 8.51 -3.66 -5.77
C TYR A 184 7.98 -5.06 -6.05
N CYS A 185 6.80 -5.12 -6.66
CA CYS A 185 6.17 -6.36 -7.10
C CYS A 185 6.47 -6.50 -8.60
N PRO A 186 7.27 -7.50 -9.01
CA PRO A 186 7.61 -7.68 -10.42
C PRO A 186 6.34 -7.81 -11.27
N THR A 187 6.27 -7.04 -12.36
CA THR A 187 5.28 -7.25 -13.40
C THR A 187 5.93 -8.04 -14.55
N SER A 188 5.13 -8.55 -15.50
CA SER A 188 5.55 -9.58 -16.46
C SER A 188 6.78 -9.24 -17.31
N GLU A 189 7.10 -7.95 -17.46
CA GLU A 189 8.20 -7.47 -18.31
C GLU A 189 9.56 -7.35 -17.57
N GLU A 190 9.56 -7.07 -16.27
CA GLU A 190 10.78 -6.95 -15.45
C GLU A 190 10.80 -8.03 -14.35
N LYS A 191 11.03 -9.28 -14.76
CA LYS A 191 11.14 -10.43 -13.83
C LYS A 191 12.40 -10.40 -12.95
N ASP A 192 13.37 -9.54 -13.28
CA ASP A 192 14.66 -9.46 -12.60
C ASP A 192 14.89 -8.08 -11.97
N VAL A 193 14.26 -7.88 -10.82
CA VAL A 193 14.61 -6.82 -9.86
C VAL A 193 15.23 -7.42 -8.60
N GLY A 194 15.80 -8.63 -8.73
CA GLY A 194 16.07 -9.59 -7.68
C GLY A 194 16.86 -9.02 -6.51
N ILE A 195 16.15 -8.63 -5.45
CA ILE A 195 16.78 -8.43 -4.16
C ILE A 195 16.98 -9.82 -3.56
N GLU A 196 18.23 -10.23 -3.35
CA GLU A 196 18.54 -11.49 -2.68
C GLU A 196 18.00 -11.51 -1.24
N PRO A 197 17.53 -12.66 -0.70
CA PRO A 197 16.93 -12.74 0.63
C PRO A 197 17.80 -12.13 1.74
N LEU A 198 19.10 -12.46 1.75
CA LEU A 198 20.04 -11.94 2.75
C LEU A 198 20.36 -10.46 2.54
N ARG A 199 20.32 -9.96 1.29
CA ARG A 199 20.45 -8.53 1.01
C ARG A 199 19.25 -7.76 1.54
N TYR A 200 18.04 -8.30 1.39
CA TYR A 200 16.84 -7.69 1.97
C TYR A 200 16.86 -7.73 3.50
N ARG A 201 17.30 -8.85 4.11
CA ARG A 201 17.51 -8.92 5.57
C ARG A 201 18.48 -7.84 6.05
N GLN A 202 19.58 -7.61 5.33
CA GLN A 202 20.55 -6.55 5.66
C GLN A 202 19.90 -5.16 5.60
N LEU A 203 19.11 -4.88 4.57
CA LEU A 203 18.34 -3.63 4.49
C LEU A 203 17.45 -3.42 5.75
N LEU A 204 16.72 -4.46 6.18
CA LEU A 204 15.89 -4.36 7.38
C LEU A 204 16.72 -4.05 8.62
N ALA A 205 17.91 -4.66 8.75
CA ALA A 205 18.83 -4.38 9.85
C ALA A 205 19.32 -2.92 9.84
N ASP A 206 19.71 -2.41 8.67
CA ASP A 206 20.18 -1.03 8.51
C ASP A 206 19.06 -0.02 8.82
N CYS A 207 17.83 -0.31 8.37
CA CYS A 207 16.65 0.50 8.67
C CYS A 207 16.30 0.46 10.16
N ASP A 208 16.29 -0.73 10.80
CA ASP A 208 15.97 -0.88 12.22
C ASP A 208 16.96 -0.14 13.12
N LYS A 209 18.26 -0.22 12.79
CA LYS A 209 19.30 0.56 13.48
C LYS A 209 18.98 2.06 13.41
N LYS A 210 18.72 2.57 12.21
CA LYS A 210 18.46 4.00 11.98
C LYS A 210 17.14 4.45 12.62
N PHE A 211 16.08 3.62 12.59
CA PHE A 211 14.82 3.89 13.28
C PHE A 211 15.05 4.05 14.79
N LYS A 212 15.79 3.12 15.42
CA LYS A 212 16.12 3.17 16.85
C LYS A 212 16.94 4.40 17.22
N GLU A 213 17.90 4.79 16.39
CA GLU A 213 18.71 6.00 16.59
C GLU A 213 17.83 7.26 16.59
N TYR A 214 16.91 7.39 15.62
CA TYR A 214 15.98 8.51 15.56
C TYR A 214 14.94 8.50 16.69
N GLU A 215 14.39 7.33 17.04
CA GLU A 215 13.45 7.19 18.15
C GLU A 215 14.10 7.56 19.49
N ALA A 216 15.35 7.13 19.72
CA ALA A 216 16.12 7.50 20.90
C ALA A 216 16.43 9.01 20.95
N ALA A 217 16.58 9.65 19.79
CA ALA A 217 16.72 11.10 19.67
C ALA A 217 15.39 11.88 19.82
N GLY A 218 14.26 11.19 20.06
CA GLY A 218 12.95 11.83 20.20
C GLY A 218 12.35 12.30 18.87
N CYS A 219 12.70 11.65 17.77
CA CYS A 219 12.15 11.97 16.45
C CYS A 219 10.63 11.84 16.44
N ARG A 220 9.98 12.76 15.73
CA ARG A 220 8.51 12.82 15.58
C ARG A 220 8.00 11.87 14.49
N THR A 221 8.84 11.51 13.54
CA THR A 221 8.48 10.62 12.43
C THR A 221 8.22 9.23 12.97
N TYR A 222 7.03 8.69 12.71
CA TYR A 222 6.71 7.31 13.02
C TYR A 222 7.19 6.38 11.89
N PHE A 223 8.00 5.39 12.23
CA PHE A 223 8.50 4.40 11.28
C PHE A 223 7.57 3.18 11.24
N SER A 224 6.74 3.11 10.21
CA SER A 224 5.78 2.02 10.03
C SER A 224 6.44 0.81 9.37
N LYS A 225 6.63 -0.27 10.15
CA LYS A 225 7.10 -1.58 9.68
C LYS A 225 6.01 -2.35 8.91
N LYS A 226 5.67 -1.85 7.72
CA LYS A 226 4.52 -2.33 6.91
C LYS A 226 4.77 -3.66 6.19
N ASP A 227 5.99 -3.89 5.70
CA ASP A 227 6.32 -5.12 4.96
C ASP A 227 6.33 -6.34 5.90
N HIS A 228 5.78 -7.45 5.45
CA HIS A 228 5.54 -8.62 6.30
C HIS A 228 6.81 -9.32 6.80
N LEU A 229 7.94 -9.15 6.10
CA LEU A 229 9.21 -9.73 6.52
C LEU A 229 9.83 -9.00 7.73
N TRP A 230 9.31 -7.84 8.13
CA TRP A 230 9.64 -7.23 9.43
C TRP A 230 9.34 -8.20 10.58
N THR A 231 8.22 -8.92 10.55
CA THR A 231 7.88 -9.93 11.56
C THR A 231 8.94 -11.01 11.68
N LEU A 232 9.49 -11.48 10.55
CA LEU A 232 10.56 -12.48 10.55
C LEU A 232 11.85 -11.91 11.14
N TYR A 233 12.23 -10.68 10.74
CA TYR A 233 13.39 -9.99 11.28
C TYR A 233 13.28 -9.76 12.80
N GLU A 234 12.11 -9.32 13.28
CA GLU A 234 11.85 -9.09 14.69
C GLU A 234 11.82 -10.40 15.49
N TYR A 235 11.31 -11.48 14.90
CA TYR A 235 11.37 -12.81 15.50
C TYR A 235 12.81 -13.29 15.66
N GLU A 236 13.62 -13.17 14.61
CA GLU A 236 15.04 -13.57 14.62
C GLU A 236 15.87 -12.77 15.63
N THR A 237 15.58 -11.48 15.76
CA THR A 237 16.28 -10.58 16.70
C THR A 237 15.70 -10.61 18.12
N GLY A 238 14.63 -11.38 18.36
CA GLY A 238 13.94 -11.49 19.64
C GLY A 238 13.06 -10.29 20.02
N ALA A 239 12.90 -9.31 19.13
CA ALA A 239 11.99 -8.18 19.30
C ALA A 239 10.50 -8.59 19.20
N PHE A 240 10.21 -9.69 18.50
CA PHE A 240 8.90 -10.33 18.46
C PHE A 240 9.01 -11.76 18.99
N GLN A 241 8.07 -12.13 19.87
CA GLN A 241 7.93 -13.50 20.36
C GLN A 241 6.49 -13.96 20.10
N ILE A 242 6.34 -15.22 19.69
CA ILE A 242 5.01 -15.82 19.50
C ILE A 242 4.30 -15.83 20.86
N PRO A 243 3.11 -15.20 20.99
CA PRO A 243 2.36 -15.19 22.23
C PRO A 243 1.98 -16.60 22.68
N THR A 244 2.12 -16.90 23.97
CA THR A 244 1.80 -18.22 24.54
C THR A 244 0.31 -18.55 24.50
N ASP A 245 -0.55 -17.53 24.37
CA ASP A 245 -2.00 -17.65 24.24
C ASP A 245 -2.48 -17.65 22.78
N ALA A 246 -1.55 -17.75 21.81
CA ALA A 246 -1.89 -17.91 20.41
C ALA A 246 -2.72 -19.19 20.19
N ARG A 247 -3.83 -19.03 19.46
CA ARG A 247 -4.77 -20.12 19.17
C ARG A 247 -4.42 -20.76 17.85
N GLU A 248 -4.42 -22.08 17.84
CA GLU A 248 -4.25 -22.86 16.61
C GLU A 248 -5.30 -22.48 15.55
N GLY A 249 -4.87 -22.32 14.31
CA GLY A 249 -5.71 -21.91 13.18
C GLY A 249 -6.10 -20.42 13.14
N MET A 250 -5.77 -19.62 14.17
CA MET A 250 -6.07 -18.19 14.17
C MET A 250 -4.99 -17.39 13.44
N ILE A 251 -5.41 -16.39 12.65
CA ILE A 251 -4.51 -15.47 11.93
C ILE A 251 -4.48 -14.13 12.63
N TYR A 252 -3.29 -13.65 12.99
CA TYR A 252 -3.08 -12.46 13.82
C TYR A 252 -2.49 -11.27 13.06
N GLY A 253 -1.69 -11.54 12.03
CA GLY A 253 -1.02 -10.51 11.23
C GLY A 253 -0.78 -10.98 9.81
N GLY A 254 0.06 -10.28 9.05
CA GLY A 254 0.46 -10.64 7.68
C GLY A 254 -0.37 -9.93 6.60
N CYS A 255 -0.45 -10.53 5.40
CA CYS A 255 -1.13 -9.92 4.27
C CYS A 255 -2.63 -9.66 4.54
N ASN A 256 -3.10 -8.46 4.16
CA ASN A 256 -4.51 -8.06 4.30
C ASN A 256 -5.40 -8.51 3.13
N CYS A 257 -4.84 -9.15 2.09
CA CYS A 257 -5.60 -9.67 0.96
C CYS A 257 -6.61 -10.71 1.47
N GLY A 258 -7.89 -10.53 1.15
CA GLY A 258 -8.94 -11.39 1.68
C GLY A 258 -9.34 -11.11 3.13
N ASN A 259 -8.71 -10.20 3.86
CA ASN A 259 -9.04 -9.95 5.29
C ASN A 259 -9.70 -8.59 5.55
N CYS A 260 -9.02 -7.49 5.22
CA CYS A 260 -9.51 -6.15 5.57
C CYS A 260 -9.24 -5.08 4.50
N HIS A 261 -8.99 -5.50 3.26
CA HIS A 261 -8.92 -4.58 2.13
C HIS A 261 -9.34 -5.22 0.80
N LEU A 262 -9.67 -4.36 -0.16
CA LEU A 262 -9.76 -4.66 -1.59
C LEU A 262 -9.42 -3.40 -2.41
N THR A 263 -9.20 -3.56 -3.72
CA THR A 263 -8.98 -2.46 -4.66
C THR A 263 -10.13 -2.37 -5.67
N ILE A 264 -10.53 -1.15 -6.03
CA ILE A 264 -11.50 -0.84 -7.08
C ILE A 264 -10.82 0.06 -8.11
N LEU A 265 -10.86 -0.35 -9.39
CA LEU A 265 -10.29 0.39 -10.52
C LEU A 265 -11.34 1.29 -11.20
N PRO A 266 -10.93 2.29 -12.02
CA PRO A 266 -11.86 3.24 -12.63
C PRO A 266 -12.82 2.59 -13.64
N ASN A 267 -12.43 1.48 -14.24
CA ASN A 267 -13.28 0.63 -15.09
C ASN A 267 -14.27 -0.26 -14.30
N GLY A 268 -14.29 -0.11 -12.98
CA GLY A 268 -15.14 -0.85 -12.05
C GLY A 268 -14.55 -2.17 -11.57
N ASP A 269 -13.43 -2.64 -12.11
CA ASP A 269 -12.87 -3.92 -11.71
C ASP A 269 -12.48 -3.94 -10.22
N ILE A 270 -12.83 -5.04 -9.57
CA ILE A 270 -12.51 -5.31 -8.16
C ILE A 270 -11.34 -6.27 -8.13
N TYR A 271 -10.28 -5.90 -7.41
CA TYR A 271 -9.11 -6.74 -7.17
C TYR A 271 -8.98 -7.06 -5.69
N ALA A 272 -8.63 -8.31 -5.38
CA ALA A 272 -8.29 -8.73 -4.02
C ALA A 272 -7.07 -7.95 -3.48
N CYS A 273 -6.07 -7.74 -4.36
CA CYS A 273 -4.97 -6.83 -4.18
C CYS A 273 -4.45 -6.46 -5.56
N ARG A 274 -4.50 -5.19 -5.98
CA ARG A 274 -4.07 -4.78 -7.34
C ARG A 274 -2.60 -5.05 -7.69
N ARG A 275 -1.78 -5.50 -6.72
CA ARG A 275 -0.39 -5.89 -6.94
C ARG A 275 -0.22 -7.39 -7.20
N VAL A 276 -1.25 -8.20 -6.95
CA VAL A 276 -1.24 -9.63 -7.23
C VAL A 276 -1.72 -9.84 -8.66
N GLN A 277 -0.92 -10.53 -9.46
CA GLN A 277 -1.29 -10.88 -10.82
C GLN A 277 -2.56 -11.75 -10.80
N ASN A 278 -3.47 -11.52 -11.74
CA ASN A 278 -4.72 -12.28 -11.88
C ASN A 278 -5.66 -12.24 -10.66
N SER A 279 -5.55 -11.24 -9.77
CA SER A 279 -6.41 -11.17 -8.58
C SER A 279 -7.75 -10.45 -8.79
N ARG A 280 -8.22 -10.33 -10.03
CA ARG A 280 -9.51 -9.74 -10.35
C ARG A 280 -10.62 -10.65 -9.85
N VAL A 281 -11.52 -10.12 -9.04
CA VAL A 281 -12.58 -10.89 -8.36
C VAL A 281 -14.00 -10.49 -8.77
N GLY A 282 -14.20 -9.36 -9.44
CA GLY A 282 -15.52 -8.90 -9.88
C GLY A 282 -15.47 -7.53 -10.54
N ASN A 283 -16.63 -6.91 -10.71
CA ASN A 283 -16.78 -5.52 -11.16
C ASN A 283 -17.88 -4.80 -10.35
N VAL A 284 -17.54 -3.67 -9.73
CA VAL A 284 -18.42 -2.94 -8.80
C VAL A 284 -19.64 -2.30 -9.47
N PHE A 285 -19.62 -2.18 -10.80
CA PHE A 285 -20.76 -1.65 -11.56
C PHE A 285 -21.86 -2.70 -11.77
N THR A 286 -21.52 -3.98 -11.68
CA THR A 286 -22.49 -5.09 -11.87
C THR A 286 -22.69 -5.90 -10.60
N ASP A 287 -21.67 -5.97 -9.75
CA ASP A 287 -21.61 -6.88 -8.60
C ASP A 287 -21.77 -6.11 -7.29
N ARG A 288 -22.50 -6.72 -6.36
CA ARG A 288 -22.57 -6.25 -4.98
C ARG A 288 -21.30 -6.66 -4.24
N LEU A 289 -20.57 -5.72 -3.65
CA LEU A 289 -19.30 -5.99 -2.96
C LEU A 289 -19.44 -6.98 -1.82
N ALA A 290 -20.60 -6.99 -1.15
CA ALA A 290 -20.88 -7.94 -0.10
C ALA A 290 -20.80 -9.39 -0.60
N ASP A 291 -21.38 -9.66 -1.77
CA ASP A 291 -21.44 -11.02 -2.31
C ASP A 291 -20.07 -11.45 -2.86
N VAL A 292 -19.33 -10.54 -3.50
CA VAL A 292 -17.94 -10.77 -3.96
C VAL A 292 -17.04 -11.19 -2.79
N TRP A 293 -17.26 -10.66 -1.59
CA TRP A 293 -16.41 -10.87 -0.43
C TRP A 293 -16.47 -12.27 0.18
N VAL A 294 -17.63 -12.93 0.15
CA VAL A 294 -17.81 -14.30 0.70
C VAL A 294 -17.78 -15.38 -0.38
N CYS A 295 -17.75 -14.98 -1.64
CA CYS A 295 -17.57 -15.90 -2.76
C CYS A 295 -16.14 -15.82 -3.28
N GLN A 296 -15.86 -14.78 -4.08
CA GLN A 296 -14.65 -14.70 -4.90
C GLN A 296 -13.38 -14.45 -4.07
N MET A 297 -13.50 -13.89 -2.86
CA MET A 297 -12.37 -13.61 -1.98
C MET A 297 -11.97 -14.78 -1.07
N GLU A 298 -12.79 -15.82 -0.93
CA GLU A 298 -12.49 -16.99 -0.06
C GLU A 298 -11.20 -17.70 -0.50
N GLN A 299 -10.91 -17.69 -1.80
CA GLN A 299 -9.71 -18.29 -2.35
C GLN A 299 -8.39 -17.70 -1.82
N TYR A 300 -8.42 -16.53 -1.16
CA TYR A 300 -7.26 -15.88 -0.54
C TYR A 300 -7.16 -16.08 0.99
N ARG A 301 -8.11 -16.84 1.57
CA ARG A 301 -8.18 -17.13 3.02
C ARG A 301 -7.74 -18.54 3.39
N ASP A 302 -7.21 -19.30 2.43
CA ASP A 302 -6.75 -20.66 2.65
C ASP A 302 -5.23 -20.68 2.91
N TYR A 303 -4.86 -20.36 4.14
CA TYR A 303 -3.47 -20.23 4.54
C TYR A 303 -2.70 -21.57 4.56
N THR A 304 -3.39 -22.70 4.43
CA THR A 304 -2.75 -24.03 4.34
C THR A 304 -2.08 -24.27 2.99
N LYS A 305 -2.48 -23.52 1.95
CA LYS A 305 -1.94 -23.65 0.59
C LYS A 305 -0.57 -23.01 0.40
N PHE A 306 -0.10 -22.18 1.34
CA PHE A 306 1.23 -21.57 1.22
C PHE A 306 2.32 -22.64 1.19
N GLU A 307 3.08 -22.71 0.09
CA GLU A 307 4.04 -23.80 -0.17
C GLU A 307 5.12 -23.92 0.90
N LYS A 308 5.65 -22.76 1.33
CA LYS A 308 6.66 -22.65 2.38
C LYS A 308 5.99 -22.34 3.72
N CYS A 309 5.18 -21.29 3.77
CA CYS A 309 4.72 -20.71 5.03
C CYS A 309 3.75 -21.59 5.83
N SER A 310 3.06 -22.55 5.20
CA SER A 310 2.17 -23.50 5.90
C SER A 310 2.88 -24.34 6.96
N ARG A 311 4.20 -24.54 6.81
CA ARG A 311 5.06 -25.30 7.73
C ARG A 311 5.90 -24.39 8.64
N CYS A 312 5.70 -23.08 8.58
CA CYS A 312 6.46 -22.10 9.36
C CYS A 312 5.74 -21.79 10.66
N GLU A 313 6.46 -21.69 11.78
CA GLU A 313 5.87 -21.28 13.06
C GLU A 313 5.32 -19.85 13.03
N LEU A 314 5.78 -19.03 12.07
CA LEU A 314 5.29 -17.66 11.84
C LEU A 314 4.07 -17.58 10.90
N LEU A 315 3.44 -18.71 10.56
CA LEU A 315 2.29 -18.75 9.63
C LEU A 315 1.21 -17.74 9.99
N ALA A 316 0.87 -17.59 11.27
CA ALA A 316 -0.22 -16.70 11.68
C ALA A 316 0.12 -15.19 11.63
N TRP A 317 1.40 -14.80 11.47
CA TRP A 317 1.84 -13.40 11.58
C TRP A 317 2.57 -12.84 10.35
N CYS A 318 3.29 -13.67 9.58
CA CYS A 318 4.17 -13.18 8.51
C CYS A 318 3.62 -13.51 7.11
N ARG A 319 3.90 -14.74 6.62
CA ARG A 319 3.55 -15.26 5.27
C ARG A 319 4.17 -14.53 4.08
N GLY A 320 5.07 -13.57 4.31
CA GLY A 320 5.64 -12.74 3.25
C GLY A 320 4.57 -11.93 2.49
N CYS A 321 4.92 -11.41 1.32
CA CYS A 321 4.02 -10.67 0.46
C CYS A 321 3.59 -11.54 -0.75
N PRO A 322 2.33 -12.02 -0.80
CA PRO A 322 1.82 -12.78 -1.94
C PRO A 322 1.93 -12.06 -3.28
N ALA A 323 1.88 -10.72 -3.28
CA ALA A 323 2.06 -9.92 -4.49
C ALA A 323 3.51 -9.93 -5.01
N VAL A 324 4.49 -10.06 -4.13
CA VAL A 324 5.89 -10.21 -4.54
C VAL A 324 6.16 -11.63 -5.02
N ALA A 325 5.59 -12.63 -4.34
CA ALA A 325 5.65 -14.03 -4.78
C ALA A 325 5.01 -14.23 -6.17
N SER A 326 3.77 -13.75 -6.36
CA SER A 326 3.06 -13.90 -7.63
C SER A 326 3.72 -13.16 -8.79
N GLY A 327 4.60 -12.19 -8.55
CA GLY A 327 5.30 -11.48 -9.63
C GLY A 327 6.23 -12.39 -10.45
N ARG A 328 6.68 -13.50 -9.86
CA ARG A 328 7.62 -14.44 -10.51
C ARG A 328 6.92 -15.38 -11.49
N ASP A 329 5.82 -16.00 -11.06
CA ASP A 329 5.16 -17.12 -11.74
C ASP A 329 3.62 -17.06 -11.70
N GLY A 330 3.04 -15.98 -11.15
CA GLY A 330 1.60 -15.81 -11.00
C GLY A 330 1.00 -16.53 -9.79
N ASN A 331 1.79 -17.23 -8.97
CA ASN A 331 1.27 -18.00 -7.85
C ASN A 331 1.18 -17.17 -6.55
N PHE A 332 -0.05 -16.93 -6.08
CA PHE A 332 -0.30 -16.23 -4.81
C PHE A 332 0.26 -16.97 -3.59
N TYR A 333 0.29 -18.30 -3.63
CA TYR A 333 0.66 -19.16 -2.51
C TYR A 333 2.13 -19.62 -2.55
N ALA A 334 2.89 -19.16 -3.53
CA ALA A 334 4.32 -19.44 -3.64
C ALA A 334 5.11 -18.85 -2.46
N ALA A 335 6.32 -19.38 -2.25
CA ALA A 335 7.26 -18.81 -1.30
C ALA A 335 7.64 -17.38 -1.69
N ASP A 336 7.64 -16.48 -0.71
CA ASP A 336 8.17 -15.12 -0.89
C ASP A 336 9.67 -15.20 -1.24
N PRO A 337 10.09 -14.67 -2.40
CA PRO A 337 11.45 -14.82 -2.91
C PRO A 337 12.51 -14.08 -2.08
N GLN A 338 12.12 -13.17 -1.18
CA GLN A 338 13.05 -12.51 -0.25
C GLN A 338 12.97 -13.06 1.18
N CYS A 339 12.19 -14.11 1.43
CA CYS A 339 12.17 -14.76 2.74
C CYS A 339 13.43 -15.62 2.95
N TRP A 340 14.30 -15.21 3.89
CA TRP A 340 15.58 -15.89 4.20
C TRP A 340 15.48 -17.01 5.23
N LYS A 341 14.29 -17.26 5.82
CA LYS A 341 14.11 -18.36 6.78
C LYS A 341 14.04 -19.67 6.03
N GLU A 342 14.94 -20.60 6.29
CA GLU A 342 14.80 -21.98 5.82
C GLU A 342 13.82 -22.76 6.69
N ILE A 343 13.06 -23.66 6.07
CA ILE A 343 12.13 -24.56 6.74
C ILE A 343 12.58 -25.96 6.37
N ASP A 344 12.90 -26.79 7.35
CA ASP A 344 13.33 -28.16 7.11
C ASP A 344 12.23 -28.91 6.35
N VAL A 345 12.57 -29.35 5.14
CA VAL A 345 11.65 -30.06 4.23
C VAL A 345 11.59 -31.56 4.56
N HIS A 346 12.15 -31.97 5.70
CA HIS A 346 12.28 -33.35 6.12
C HIS A 346 11.48 -33.60 7.40
N GLU A 347 10.23 -34.01 7.23
CA GLU A 347 9.57 -35.03 8.06
C GLU A 347 8.56 -35.81 7.21
#